data_AF-A0A2T2SJD4-F1
#
_entry.id   AF-A0A2T2SJD4-F1
#
_cell.length_a   1.000
_cell.length_b   1.000
_cell.length_c   1.000
_cell.angle_alpha   90.00
_cell.angle_beta   90.00
_cell.angle_gamma   90.00
#
_symmetry.space_group_name_H-M   'P 1'
#
loop_
_entity.id
_entity.type
_entity.pdbx_description
1 polymer ?
#
loop_
_entity_poly.entity_id
_entity_poly.type
_entity_poly.pdbx_seq_one_letter_code
_entity_poly.pdbx_strand_id
1 'polypeptide(L)' 'MTRTEAGVTIELTKGNIVKQLDVEAIVNAANAQLKTGGGVAGAVHSAAGSGLA' A
#
# COMPACT_ATOMS: atom_id res chain seq x y z
N MET A 1 12.53 -8.64 7.81
CA MET A 1 13.81 -9.01 7.14
C MET A 1 14.23 -7.80 6.34
N THR A 2 15.48 -7.36 6.42
CA THR A 2 15.94 -6.12 5.79
C THR A 2 17.16 -6.39 4.91
N ARG A 3 17.18 -5.82 3.71
CA ARG A 3 18.28 -5.93 2.74
C ARG A 3 18.57 -4.57 2.14
N THR A 4 19.85 -4.23 1.98
CA THR A 4 20.25 -2.99 1.29
C THR A 4 20.91 -3.32 -0.03
N GLU A 5 20.44 -2.73 -1.12
CA GLU A 5 20.95 -2.93 -2.49
C GLU A 5 21.09 -1.58 -3.19
N ALA A 6 22.25 -1.32 -3.79
CA ALA A 6 22.55 -0.05 -4.48
C ALA A 6 22.21 1.22 -3.66
N GLY A 7 22.37 1.16 -2.33
CA GLY A 7 22.05 2.27 -1.42
C GLY A 7 20.57 2.39 -1.04
N VAL A 8 19.71 1.46 -1.48
CA VAL A 8 18.28 1.42 -1.17
C VAL A 8 18.00 0.29 -0.18
N THR A 9 17.27 0.59 0.89
CA THR A 9 16.84 -0.41 1.88
C THR A 9 15.48 -0.98 1.50
N ILE A 10 15.38 -2.31 1.50
CA ILE A 10 14.16 -3.08 1.30
C ILE A 10 13.87 -3.82 2.59
N GLU A 11 12.70 -3.57 3.17
CA GLU A 11 12.24 -4.24 4.39
C GLU A 11 10.98 -5.07 4.10
N LEU A 12 10.99 -6.31 4.59
CA LEU A 12 9.79 -7.13 4.73
C LEU A 12 9.25 -6.99 6.15
N THR A 13 8.06 -6.42 6.24
CA THR A 13 7.28 -6.29 7.46
C THR A 13 5.90 -6.96 7.31
N LYS A 14 5.35 -7.46 8.42
CA LYS A 14 3.97 -7.95 8.48
C LYS A 14 3.12 -6.87 9.12
N GLY A 15 2.15 -6.34 8.39
CA GLY A 15 1.31 -5.26 8.88
C GLY A 15 0.09 -5.00 8.01
N ASN A 16 -0.58 -3.89 8.30
CA ASN A 16 -1.68 -3.37 7.50
C ASN A 16 -1.23 -2.08 6.81
N ILE A 17 -1.17 -2.10 5.49
CA ILE A 17 -0.62 -0.99 4.68
C ILE A 17 -1.32 0.35 4.92
N VAL A 18 -2.62 0.35 5.25
CA VAL A 18 -3.38 1.60 5.51
C VAL A 18 -3.16 2.16 6.92
N LYS A 19 -2.38 1.47 7.75
CA LYS A 19 -2.02 1.88 9.12
C LYS A 19 -0.50 2.08 9.28
N GLN A 20 0.25 2.11 8.18
CA GLN A 20 1.69 2.31 8.17
C GLN A 20 2.00 3.81 8.22
N LEU A 21 2.60 4.31 9.31
CA LEU A 21 2.76 5.75 9.58
C LEU A 21 4.19 6.29 9.34
N ASP A 22 5.15 5.40 9.17
CA ASP A 22 6.57 5.66 8.89
C ASP A 22 6.87 5.78 7.39
N VAL A 23 5.83 5.91 6.56
CA VAL A 23 5.95 6.06 5.11
C VAL A 23 5.15 7.26 4.62
N GLU A 24 5.68 7.95 3.61
CA GLU A 24 5.01 9.10 2.98
C GLU A 24 3.96 8.68 1.94
N ALA A 25 4.10 7.48 1.38
CA ALA A 25 3.21 6.96 0.34
C ALA A 25 3.10 5.43 0.40
N ILE A 26 2.03 4.92 -0.19
CA ILE A 26 1.78 3.48 -0.36
C ILE A 26 1.53 3.16 -1.83
N VAL A 27 1.87 1.94 -2.25
CA VAL A 27 1.59 1.46 -3.61
C VAL A 27 0.34 0.57 -3.57
N ASN A 28 -0.68 0.94 -4.36
CA ASN A 28 -1.91 0.18 -4.45
C ASN A 28 -1.78 -1.01 -5.42
N ALA A 29 -2.21 -2.20 -5.00
CA ALA A 29 -2.34 -3.37 -5.87
C ALA A 29 -3.65 -3.28 -6.67
N ALA A 30 -3.68 -2.40 -7.67
CA ALA A 30 -4.85 -2.15 -8.52
C ALA A 30 -4.96 -3.14 -9.69
N ASN A 31 -6.16 -3.21 -10.28
CA ASN A 31 -6.39 -3.88 -11.56
C ASN A 31 -6.23 -2.91 -12.75
N ALA A 32 -6.19 -3.45 -13.97
CA ALA A 32 -5.99 -2.68 -15.20
C ALA A 32 -7.08 -1.61 -15.48
N GLN A 33 -8.27 -1.75 -14.89
CA GLN A 33 -9.37 -0.81 -15.07
C GLN A 33 -9.41 0.27 -13.98
N LEU A 34 -8.51 0.22 -13.01
CA LEU A 34 -8.50 1.08 -11.81
C LEU A 34 -9.83 1.07 -11.03
N LYS A 35 -10.63 0.01 -11.19
CA LYS A 35 -11.90 -0.11 -10.48
C LYS A 35 -11.68 -0.60 -9.06
N THR A 36 -12.39 -0.01 -8.11
CA THR A 36 -12.45 -0.51 -6.74
C THR A 36 -12.92 -1.95 -6.72
N GLY A 37 -12.19 -2.79 -5.97
CA GLY A 37 -12.46 -4.21 -5.81
C GLY A 37 -12.19 -4.66 -4.38
N GLY A 38 -11.84 -5.93 -4.19
CA GLY A 38 -11.45 -6.48 -2.89
C GLY A 38 -9.95 -6.39 -2.60
N GLY A 39 -9.48 -7.18 -1.63
CA GLY A 39 -8.05 -7.30 -1.30
C GLY A 39 -7.43 -6.00 -0.79
N VAL A 40 -6.17 -5.76 -1.15
CA VAL A 40 -5.43 -4.55 -0.74
C VAL A 40 -6.06 -3.28 -1.29
N ALA A 41 -6.47 -3.26 -2.57
CA ALA A 41 -7.15 -2.10 -3.14
C ALA A 41 -8.44 -1.76 -2.40
N GLY A 42 -9.27 -2.77 -2.11
CA GLY A 42 -10.47 -2.56 -1.30
C GLY A 42 -10.18 -1.98 0.08
N ALA A 43 -9.13 -2.47 0.75
CA ALA A 43 -8.70 -1.94 2.04
C ALA A 43 -8.26 -0.47 1.95
N VAL A 44 -7.52 -0.10 0.90
CA VAL A 44 -7.08 1.28 0.64
C VAL A 44 -8.27 2.20 0.37
N HIS A 45 -9.19 1.84 -0.54
CA HIS A 45 -10.39 2.64 -0.81
C HIS A 45 -11.28 2.78 0.44
N SER A 46 -11.46 1.69 1.20
CA SER A 46 -12.25 1.72 2.44
C SER A 46 -11.65 2.67 3.48
N ALA A 47 -10.32 2.70 3.61
CA ALA A 47 -9.63 3.56 4.56
C ALA A 47 -9.58 5.03 4.10
N ALA A 48 -9.40 5.27 2.80
CA ALA A 48 -9.37 6.61 2.23
C ALA A 48 -10.76 7.27 2.13
N GLY A 49 -11.83 6.47 2.09
CA GLY A 49 -13.20 6.95 1.99
C GLY A 49 -13.46 7.70 0.68
N SER A 50 -14.36 8.68 0.71
CA SER A 50 -14.76 9.45 -0.48
C SER A 50 -13.65 10.30 -1.11
N GLY A 51 -12.50 10.44 -0.44
CA GLY A 51 -11.33 11.14 -0.98
C GLY A 51 -10.57 10.36 -2.05
N LEU A 52 -10.87 9.07 -2.22
CA LEU A 52 -10.27 8.19 -3.22
C LEU A 52 -11.37 7.47 -4.00
N ALA A 53 -11.84 8.14 -5.06
CA ALA A 53 -12.87 7.65 -5.97
C ALA A 53 -12.39 6.46 -6.82
#